data_AF-A0A0D8ZRT7-F1
#
_entry.id   AF-A0A0D8ZRT7-F1
#
_cell.length_a   1.000
_cell.length_b   1.000
_cell.length_c   1.000
_cell.angle_alpha   90.00
_cell.angle_beta   90.00
_cell.angle_gamma   90.00
#
_symmetry.space_group_name_H-M   'P 1'
#
loop_
_entity.id
_entity.type
_entity.pdbx_description
1 polymer ?
#
loop_
_entity_poly.entity_id
_entity_poly.type
_entity_poly.pdbx_seq_one_letter_code
_entity_poly.pdbx_strand_id
1 'polypeptide(L)'
;MQYLALSAAISEVLRPTLGVTQQVLAVHKLVVQDGKPLILLVDEKSELGAYYIYFGIEDQPYHFVVVIREEQKTPIASAAYIEASVRVYLAIASTTLAPDTITEKVKLNPTSKRLLGEPKNPRNPRLKFKEHRWYFEPQKNVPGSLETKLKFLLDRLEPAQEAIANLQNNCETSICICYKGYRGWMSGWHIDKATMRKIVALGAEVDLDLYAYGEQDLP
;
A
#
# COMPACT_ATOMS: atom_id res chain seq x y z
N MET A 1 22.71 -12.60 -7.13
CA MET A 1 22.35 -12.57 -5.70
C MET A 1 20.84 -12.75 -5.50
N GLN A 2 20.00 -11.90 -6.11
CA GLN A 2 18.53 -11.98 -6.05
C GLN A 2 17.93 -13.39 -6.29
N TYR A 3 18.38 -14.12 -7.31
CA TYR A 3 17.90 -15.50 -7.56
C TYR A 3 18.15 -16.45 -6.37
N LEU A 4 19.32 -16.34 -5.73
CA LEU A 4 19.65 -17.16 -4.57
C LEU A 4 18.81 -16.74 -3.35
N ALA A 5 18.53 -15.44 -3.19
CA ALA A 5 17.64 -14.95 -2.15
C ALA A 5 16.19 -15.46 -2.34
N LEU A 6 15.69 -15.43 -3.58
CA LEU A 6 14.40 -16.02 -3.93
C LEU A 6 14.34 -17.51 -3.60
N SER A 7 15.38 -18.26 -3.96
CA SER A 7 15.47 -19.69 -3.63
C SER A 7 15.47 -19.94 -2.12
N ALA A 8 16.16 -19.10 -1.34
CA ALA A 8 16.18 -19.20 0.12
C ALA A 8 14.80 -18.91 0.73
N ALA A 9 14.12 -17.85 0.28
CA ALA A 9 12.78 -17.52 0.74
C ALA A 9 11.74 -18.61 0.39
N ILE A 10 11.81 -19.15 -0.83
CA ILE A 10 10.96 -20.28 -1.23
C ILE A 10 11.25 -21.52 -0.37
N SER A 11 12.52 -21.81 -0.09
CA SER A 11 12.87 -22.94 0.78
C SER A 11 12.34 -22.73 2.19
N GLU A 12 12.38 -21.51 2.73
CA GLU A 12 11.84 -21.18 4.05
C GLU A 12 10.32 -21.41 4.09
N VAL A 13 9.54 -20.95 3.11
CA VAL A 13 8.07 -21.18 3.14
C VAL A 13 7.66 -22.63 2.87
N LEU A 14 8.51 -23.41 2.19
CA LEU A 14 8.25 -24.84 1.97
C LEU A 14 8.73 -25.73 3.12
N ARG A 15 9.79 -25.32 3.82
CA ARG A 15 10.42 -26.03 4.94
C ARG A 15 10.80 -25.01 6.02
N PRO A 16 9.82 -24.55 6.83
CA PRO A 16 9.99 -23.44 7.77
C PRO A 16 11.05 -23.72 8.84
N THR A 17 12.04 -22.85 8.91
CA THR A 17 13.07 -22.87 9.96
C THR A 17 12.86 -21.77 11.00
N LEU A 18 12.23 -20.66 10.62
CA LEU A 18 11.88 -19.59 11.54
C LEU A 18 10.58 -19.93 12.28
N GLY A 19 10.57 -19.72 13.60
CA GLY A 19 9.36 -19.94 14.42
C GLY A 19 8.16 -19.12 13.95
N VAL A 20 8.38 -17.87 13.52
CA VAL A 20 7.32 -17.02 12.96
C VAL A 20 6.75 -17.59 11.67
N THR A 21 7.59 -18.13 10.77
CA THR A 21 7.11 -18.77 9.54
C THR A 21 6.23 -19.97 9.86
N GLN A 22 6.62 -20.78 10.84
CA GLN A 22 5.81 -21.92 11.32
C GLN A 22 4.44 -21.45 11.84
N GLN A 23 4.40 -20.42 12.68
CA GLN A 23 3.16 -19.87 13.22
C GLN A 23 2.24 -19.32 12.14
N VAL A 24 2.78 -18.52 11.21
CA VAL A 24 2.01 -17.96 10.10
C VAL A 24 1.42 -19.07 9.23
N LEU A 25 2.24 -20.06 8.83
CA LEU A 25 1.79 -21.14 7.94
C LEU A 25 0.91 -22.20 8.63
N ALA A 26 0.82 -22.18 9.97
CA ALA A 26 -0.11 -23.03 10.71
C ALA A 26 -1.58 -22.59 10.51
N VAL A 27 -1.84 -21.30 10.24
CA VAL A 27 -3.19 -20.75 10.08
C VAL A 27 -3.44 -20.13 8.71
N HIS A 28 -2.38 -19.82 7.95
CA HIS A 28 -2.47 -19.19 6.65
C HIS A 28 -1.94 -20.09 5.55
N LYS A 29 -2.62 -20.04 4.41
CA LYS A 29 -2.16 -20.63 3.16
C LYS A 29 -1.62 -19.54 2.26
N LEU A 30 -0.45 -19.77 1.68
CA LEU A 30 0.08 -18.89 0.66
C LEU A 30 -0.67 -19.13 -0.65
N VAL A 31 -0.89 -18.06 -1.41
CA VAL A 31 -1.40 -18.19 -2.78
C VAL A 31 -0.38 -18.96 -3.60
N VAL A 32 -0.83 -19.95 -4.36
CA VAL A 32 0.02 -20.76 -5.24
C VAL A 32 -0.33 -20.49 -6.70
N GLN A 33 0.68 -20.21 -7.51
CA GLN A 33 0.57 -20.06 -8.96
C GLN A 33 1.59 -20.99 -9.65
N ASP A 34 1.13 -21.78 -10.62
CA ASP A 34 1.96 -22.75 -11.35
C ASP A 34 2.75 -23.71 -10.44
N GLY A 35 2.10 -24.14 -9.35
CA GLY A 35 2.67 -25.05 -8.35
C GLY A 35 3.73 -24.42 -7.42
N LYS A 36 3.89 -23.09 -7.43
CA LYS A 36 4.84 -22.37 -6.56
C LYS A 36 4.15 -21.26 -5.75
N PRO A 37 4.63 -20.94 -4.53
CA PRO A 37 4.14 -19.78 -3.79
C PRO A 37 4.27 -18.50 -4.63
N LEU A 38 3.19 -17.73 -4.68
CA LEU A 38 3.12 -16.47 -5.42
C LEU A 38 3.96 -15.40 -4.70
N ILE A 39 4.99 -14.91 -5.39
CA ILE A 39 5.79 -13.78 -4.96
C ILE A 39 5.19 -12.51 -5.57
N LEU A 40 4.77 -11.57 -4.72
CA LEU A 40 4.16 -10.31 -5.10
C LEU A 40 5.18 -9.20 -5.34
N LEU A 41 6.27 -9.21 -4.56
CA LEU A 41 7.32 -8.20 -4.62
C LEU A 41 8.64 -8.77 -4.10
N VAL A 42 9.73 -8.37 -4.75
CA VAL A 42 11.10 -8.51 -4.24
C VAL A 42 11.63 -7.10 -4.02
N ASP A 43 11.82 -6.72 -2.77
CA ASP A 43 12.30 -5.38 -2.39
C ASP A 43 13.73 -5.50 -1.86
N GLU A 44 14.69 -5.01 -2.65
CA GLU A 44 16.10 -4.98 -2.25
C GLU A 44 16.37 -3.73 -1.41
N LYS A 45 16.78 -3.94 -0.16
CA LYS A 45 17.27 -2.91 0.75
C LYS A 45 18.78 -2.96 0.80
N SER A 46 19.43 -2.41 -0.23
CA SER A 46 20.90 -2.45 -0.36
C SER A 46 21.60 -1.80 0.85
N GLU A 47 21.00 -0.77 1.44
CA GLU A 47 21.46 -0.10 2.67
C GLU A 47 21.41 -1.01 3.91
N LEU A 48 20.55 -2.02 3.89
CA LEU A 48 20.46 -3.04 4.94
C LEU A 48 21.14 -4.35 4.54
N GLY A 49 21.65 -4.48 3.31
CA GLY A 49 22.17 -5.73 2.78
C GLY A 49 21.14 -6.87 2.82
N ALA A 50 19.88 -6.59 2.49
CA ALA A 50 18.79 -7.54 2.64
C ALA A 50 17.78 -7.50 1.48
N TYR A 51 17.11 -8.63 1.24
CA TYR A 51 15.95 -8.75 0.34
C TYR A 51 14.69 -9.06 1.14
N TYR A 52 13.63 -8.31 0.90
CA TYR A 52 12.31 -8.52 1.50
C TYR A 52 11.42 -9.15 0.44
N ILE A 53 11.05 -10.41 0.65
CA ILE A 53 10.28 -11.21 -0.30
C ILE A 53 8.84 -11.29 0.19
N TYR A 54 7.92 -10.72 -0.57
CA TYR A 54 6.49 -10.66 -0.24
C TYR A 54 5.74 -11.80 -0.89
N PHE A 55 5.04 -12.59 -0.09
CA PHE A 55 4.14 -13.65 -0.53
C PHE A 55 2.69 -13.26 -0.32
N GLY A 56 1.85 -13.64 -1.28
CA GLY A 56 0.40 -13.51 -1.13
C GLY A 56 -0.17 -14.57 -0.19
N ILE A 57 -1.18 -14.18 0.61
CA ILE A 57 -1.93 -15.09 1.48
C ILE A 57 -3.34 -15.25 0.91
N GLU A 58 -3.85 -16.49 0.86
CA GLU A 58 -5.19 -16.78 0.34
C GLU A 58 -6.26 -16.06 1.16
N ASP A 59 -7.22 -15.43 0.45
CA ASP A 59 -8.37 -14.71 1.02
C ASP A 59 -8.03 -13.62 2.05
N GLN A 60 -6.77 -13.16 2.09
CA GLN A 60 -6.32 -12.09 2.99
C GLN A 60 -5.75 -10.90 2.22
N PRO A 61 -5.93 -9.66 2.74
CA PRO A 61 -5.41 -8.47 2.08
C PRO A 61 -3.93 -8.18 2.42
N TYR A 62 -3.41 -8.74 3.51
CA TYR A 62 -2.04 -8.55 3.98
C TYR A 62 -1.10 -9.62 3.42
N HIS A 63 0.20 -9.43 3.65
CA HIS A 63 1.27 -10.20 2.99
C HIS A 63 2.13 -10.90 4.02
N PHE A 64 2.67 -12.06 3.65
CA PHE A 64 3.75 -12.67 4.41
C PHE A 64 5.10 -12.23 3.85
N VAL A 65 6.00 -11.74 4.69
CA VAL A 65 7.30 -11.23 4.28
C VAL A 65 8.39 -12.08 4.88
N VAL A 66 9.31 -12.55 4.03
CA VAL A 66 10.55 -13.23 4.45
C VAL A 66 11.73 -12.33 4.13
N VAL A 67 12.56 -12.03 5.13
CA VAL A 67 13.74 -11.20 5.00
C VAL A 67 14.96 -12.09 4.81
N ILE A 68 15.60 -11.97 3.66
CA ILE A 68 16.81 -12.71 3.31
C ILE A 68 18.03 -11.80 3.48
N ARG A 69 19.03 -12.31 4.19
CA ARG A 69 20.34 -11.67 4.35
C ARG A 69 21.43 -12.61 3.85
N GLU A 70 22.59 -12.07 3.56
CA GLU A 70 23.77 -12.86 3.25
C GLU A 70 24.60 -13.07 4.53
N GLU A 71 24.84 -14.33 4.87
CA GLU A 71 25.78 -14.73 5.91
C GLU A 71 26.83 -15.65 5.30
N GLN A 72 28.12 -15.30 5.42
CA GLN A 72 29.23 -16.07 4.85
C GLN A 72 29.04 -16.44 3.36
N LYS A 73 28.55 -15.50 2.54
CA LYS A 73 28.24 -15.70 1.11
C LYS A 73 27.05 -16.63 0.81
N THR A 74 26.24 -16.93 1.81
CA THR A 74 25.05 -17.78 1.70
C THR A 74 23.81 -16.97 2.05
N PRO A 75 22.77 -16.93 1.21
CA PRO A 75 21.51 -16.30 1.57
C PRO A 75 20.78 -17.15 2.61
N ILE A 76 20.35 -16.52 3.70
CA ILE A 76 19.60 -17.15 4.78
C ILE A 76 18.32 -16.37 5.08
N ALA A 77 17.27 -17.08 5.47
CA ALA A 77 16.09 -16.47 6.06
C ALA A 77 16.47 -15.95 7.46
N SER A 78 16.44 -14.63 7.63
CA SER A 78 16.91 -13.95 8.84
C SER A 78 15.77 -13.47 9.73
N ALA A 79 14.62 -13.18 9.12
CA ALA A 79 13.39 -12.81 9.83
C ALA A 79 12.19 -13.10 8.92
N ALA A 80 11.01 -13.16 9.53
CA ALA A 80 9.74 -13.19 8.83
C ALA A 80 8.67 -12.47 9.64
N TYR A 81 7.66 -11.91 8.98
CA TYR A 81 6.55 -11.20 9.62
C TYR A 81 5.37 -11.02 8.65
N ILE A 82 4.22 -10.58 9.18
CA ILE A 82 3.06 -10.16 8.39
C ILE A 82 3.14 -8.65 8.15
N GLU A 83 3.04 -8.23 6.89
CA GLU A 83 2.97 -6.83 6.49
C GLU A 83 1.57 -6.48 5.99
N ALA A 84 1.04 -5.33 6.41
CA ALA A 84 -0.30 -4.92 6.02
C ALA A 84 -0.43 -4.61 4.52
N SER A 85 -1.66 -4.66 4.03
CA SER A 85 -2.01 -3.96 2.79
C SER A 85 -2.18 -2.49 3.08
N VAL A 86 -1.41 -1.63 2.42
CA VAL A 86 -1.59 -0.19 2.54
C VAL A 86 -1.87 0.42 1.17
N ARG A 87 -2.95 1.18 1.06
CA ARG A 87 -3.21 2.08 -0.07
C ARG A 87 -3.03 3.50 0.40
N VAL A 88 -2.26 4.28 -0.36
CA VAL A 88 -2.02 5.70 -0.10
C VAL A 88 -2.25 6.44 -1.41
N TYR A 89 -3.16 7.40 -1.40
CA TYR A 89 -3.55 8.13 -2.61
C TYR A 89 -4.05 9.54 -2.29
N LEU A 90 -3.93 10.44 -3.27
CA LEU A 90 -4.59 11.74 -3.22
C LEU A 90 -6.03 11.58 -3.72
N ALA A 91 -6.97 12.16 -3.00
CA ALA A 91 -8.35 12.36 -3.43
C ALA A 91 -8.65 13.85 -3.49
N ILE A 92 -9.24 14.30 -4.59
CA ILE A 92 -9.80 15.65 -4.73
C ILE A 92 -11.29 15.48 -5.00
N ALA A 93 -12.12 16.08 -4.15
CA ALA A 93 -13.57 16.07 -4.26
C ALA A 93 -14.08 17.46 -4.61
N SER A 94 -15.09 17.55 -5.49
CA SER A 94 -15.70 18.83 -5.82
C SER A 94 -17.13 18.66 -6.30
N THR A 95 -18.02 19.54 -5.86
CA THR A 95 -19.40 19.64 -6.38
C THR A 95 -19.51 20.57 -7.59
N THR A 96 -18.46 21.34 -7.89
CA THR A 96 -18.47 22.40 -8.92
C THR A 96 -17.47 22.17 -10.05
N LEU A 97 -16.31 21.56 -9.77
CA LEU A 97 -15.28 21.28 -10.77
C LEU A 97 -15.34 19.82 -11.23
N ALA A 98 -15.47 19.64 -12.55
CA ALA A 98 -15.36 18.33 -13.16
C ALA A 98 -13.90 17.80 -13.08
N PRO A 99 -13.69 16.48 -13.06
CA PRO A 99 -12.34 15.89 -12.97
C PRO A 99 -11.40 16.29 -14.11
N ASP A 100 -11.93 16.55 -15.30
CA ASP A 100 -11.11 16.97 -16.45
C ASP A 100 -10.62 18.42 -16.28
N THR A 101 -11.45 19.30 -15.72
CA THR A 101 -11.02 20.65 -15.32
C THR A 101 -9.96 20.62 -14.21
N ILE A 102 -10.09 19.70 -13.25
CA ILE A 102 -9.05 19.49 -12.22
C ILE A 102 -7.75 19.07 -12.89
N THR A 103 -7.79 18.07 -13.76
CA THR A 103 -6.64 17.55 -14.54
C THR A 103 -5.93 18.67 -15.30
N GLU A 104 -6.69 19.54 -15.98
CA GLU A 104 -6.15 20.69 -16.71
C GLU A 104 -5.47 21.71 -15.80
N LYS A 105 -5.97 21.92 -14.58
CA LYS A 105 -5.38 22.85 -13.61
C LYS A 105 -4.11 22.30 -12.98
N VAL A 106 -4.11 21.03 -12.55
CA VAL A 106 -2.97 20.42 -11.84
C VAL A 106 -1.90 19.85 -12.77
N LYS A 107 -2.20 19.71 -14.08
CA LYS A 107 -1.29 19.14 -15.10
C LYS A 107 -0.76 17.74 -14.73
N LEU A 108 -1.58 16.99 -14.00
CA LEU A 108 -1.32 15.61 -13.59
C LEU A 108 -2.51 14.75 -14.02
N ASN A 109 -2.25 13.56 -14.56
CA ASN A 109 -3.33 12.65 -14.95
C ASN A 109 -3.82 11.83 -13.75
N PRO A 110 -5.13 11.75 -13.51
CA PRO A 110 -5.67 10.91 -12.45
C PRO A 110 -5.44 9.44 -12.77
N THR A 111 -5.27 8.65 -11.73
CA THR A 111 -5.37 7.19 -11.81
C THR A 111 -6.81 6.71 -11.98
N SER A 112 -7.78 7.47 -11.45
CA SER A 112 -9.19 7.27 -11.72
C SER A 112 -10.01 8.52 -11.41
N LYS A 113 -11.20 8.61 -12.01
CA LYS A 113 -12.17 9.68 -11.76
C LYS A 113 -13.58 9.10 -11.56
N ARG A 114 -14.44 9.86 -10.89
CA ARG A 114 -15.88 9.62 -10.76
C ARG A 114 -16.62 10.91 -11.01
N LEU A 115 -17.76 10.83 -11.68
CA LEU A 115 -18.62 11.99 -11.91
C LEU A 115 -19.74 12.07 -10.88
N LEU A 116 -20.12 13.31 -10.55
CA LEU A 116 -21.32 13.57 -9.79
C LEU A 116 -22.52 12.89 -10.45
N GLY A 117 -23.32 12.18 -9.65
CA GLY A 117 -24.49 11.46 -10.12
C GLY A 117 -24.22 10.05 -10.68
N GLU A 118 -22.97 9.65 -10.85
CA GLU A 118 -22.64 8.27 -11.24
C GLU A 118 -22.99 7.28 -10.12
N PRO A 119 -23.45 6.05 -10.46
CA PRO A 119 -23.57 4.97 -9.51
C PRO A 119 -22.27 4.68 -8.76
N LYS A 120 -22.31 4.64 -7.42
CA LYS A 120 -21.18 4.19 -6.60
C LYS A 120 -20.92 2.69 -6.73
N ASN A 121 -21.99 1.92 -6.94
CA ASN A 121 -21.95 0.48 -7.10
C ASN A 121 -22.86 0.09 -8.28
N PRO A 122 -22.34 -0.60 -9.31
CA PRO A 122 -23.16 -1.09 -10.42
C PRO A 122 -24.34 -1.97 -9.96
N ARG A 123 -24.17 -2.70 -8.85
CA ARG A 123 -25.22 -3.56 -8.25
C ARG A 123 -26.28 -2.77 -7.47
N ASN A 124 -26.02 -1.50 -7.13
CA ASN A 124 -26.98 -0.62 -6.46
C ASN A 124 -26.93 0.78 -7.09
N PRO A 125 -27.57 0.99 -8.26
CA PRO A 125 -27.49 2.25 -9.00
C PRO A 125 -28.22 3.42 -8.31
N ARG A 126 -28.95 3.16 -7.22
CA ARG A 126 -29.59 4.21 -6.42
C ARG A 126 -28.57 4.99 -5.59
N LEU A 127 -27.47 4.34 -5.18
CA LEU A 127 -26.41 5.02 -4.44
C LEU A 127 -25.49 5.73 -5.44
N LYS A 128 -25.56 7.06 -5.48
CA LYS A 128 -24.82 7.90 -6.42
C LYS A 128 -23.72 8.71 -5.73
N PHE A 129 -22.68 9.07 -6.47
CA PHE A 129 -21.72 10.07 -6.03
C PHE A 129 -22.41 11.42 -5.89
N LYS A 130 -22.21 12.08 -4.76
CA LYS A 130 -22.76 13.42 -4.47
C LYS A 130 -21.85 14.55 -4.97
N GLU A 131 -20.69 14.19 -5.50
CA GLU A 131 -19.63 15.09 -5.95
C GLU A 131 -18.78 14.38 -7.01
N HIS A 132 -18.02 15.14 -7.78
CA HIS A 132 -16.94 14.61 -8.59
C HIS A 132 -15.79 14.16 -7.70
N ARG A 133 -15.11 13.08 -8.10
CA ARG A 133 -13.89 12.60 -7.45
C ARG A 133 -12.78 12.43 -8.46
N TRP A 134 -11.59 12.89 -8.09
CA TRP A 134 -10.36 12.78 -8.85
C TRP A 134 -9.32 12.10 -7.94
N TYR A 135 -8.71 11.00 -8.41
CA TYR A 135 -7.83 10.18 -7.58
C TYR A 135 -6.46 9.98 -8.22
N PHE A 136 -5.42 10.06 -7.41
CA PHE A 136 -4.04 9.75 -7.82
C PHE A 136 -3.38 8.76 -6.86
N GLU A 137 -3.23 7.51 -7.33
CA GLU A 137 -2.67 6.36 -6.59
C GLU A 137 -1.55 5.70 -7.41
N PRO A 138 -0.33 6.25 -7.41
CA PRO A 138 0.72 5.79 -8.31
C PRO A 138 1.31 4.41 -7.95
N GLN A 139 1.04 3.90 -6.74
CA GLN A 139 1.46 2.58 -6.26
C GLN A 139 0.26 1.69 -5.88
N LYS A 140 -0.75 1.69 -6.74
CA LYS A 140 -1.91 0.81 -6.58
C LYS A 140 -1.50 -0.66 -6.62
N ASN A 141 -1.95 -1.45 -5.65
CA ASN A 141 -1.69 -2.89 -5.51
C ASN A 141 -0.20 -3.29 -5.32
N VAL A 142 0.72 -2.34 -5.15
CA VAL A 142 2.11 -2.65 -4.84
C VAL A 142 2.25 -2.80 -3.32
N PRO A 143 2.77 -3.94 -2.80
CA PRO A 143 3.07 -4.10 -1.38
C PRO A 143 4.10 -3.07 -0.90
N GLY A 144 4.09 -2.78 0.41
CA GLY A 144 5.05 -1.88 1.03
C GLY A 144 4.43 -1.11 2.20
N SER A 145 5.30 -0.58 3.05
CA SER A 145 4.90 0.17 4.24
C SER A 145 4.18 1.48 3.90
N LEU A 146 3.40 1.98 4.85
CA LEU A 146 2.72 3.26 4.73
C LEU A 146 3.71 4.39 4.42
N GLU A 147 4.82 4.47 5.17
CA GLU A 147 5.80 5.54 5.09
C GLU A 147 6.45 5.59 3.70
N THR A 148 6.83 4.44 3.15
CA THR A 148 7.41 4.37 1.80
C THR A 148 6.41 4.82 0.76
N LYS A 149 5.16 4.34 0.83
CA LYS A 149 4.12 4.68 -0.15
C LYS A 149 3.66 6.14 -0.05
N LEU A 150 3.61 6.69 1.16
CA LEU A 150 3.27 8.09 1.39
C LEU A 150 4.36 9.02 0.86
N LYS A 151 5.64 8.73 1.16
CA LYS A 151 6.77 9.50 0.61
C LYS A 151 6.77 9.46 -0.92
N PHE A 152 6.59 8.26 -1.49
CA PHE A 152 6.49 8.10 -2.95
C PHE A 152 5.33 8.92 -3.53
N LEU A 153 4.13 8.88 -2.93
CA LEU A 153 3.01 9.70 -3.39
C LEU A 153 3.36 11.19 -3.38
N LEU A 154 3.90 11.70 -2.27
CA LEU A 154 4.20 13.12 -2.11
C LEU A 154 5.29 13.60 -3.07
N ASP A 155 6.31 12.79 -3.32
CA ASP A 155 7.36 13.09 -4.32
C ASP A 155 6.78 13.16 -5.74
N ARG A 156 5.77 12.34 -6.05
CA ARG A 156 5.06 12.40 -7.34
C ARG A 156 4.11 13.59 -7.46
N LEU A 157 3.67 14.17 -6.34
CA LEU A 157 2.80 15.34 -6.30
C LEU A 157 3.56 16.66 -6.24
N GLU A 158 4.84 16.64 -5.85
CA GLU A 158 5.68 17.83 -5.70
C GLU A 158 5.63 18.79 -6.91
N PRO A 159 5.72 18.32 -8.18
CA PRO A 159 5.63 19.22 -9.34
C PRO A 159 4.28 19.93 -9.49
N ALA A 160 3.20 19.39 -8.91
CA ALA A 160 1.85 19.93 -8.99
C ALA A 160 1.37 20.55 -7.67
N GLN A 161 2.25 20.66 -6.67
CA GLN A 161 1.87 21.02 -5.30
C GLN A 161 1.11 22.35 -5.21
N GLU A 162 1.66 23.41 -5.82
CA GLU A 162 1.04 24.73 -5.81
C GLU A 162 -0.32 24.73 -6.53
N ALA A 163 -0.40 24.03 -7.67
CA ALA A 163 -1.64 23.93 -8.42
C ALA A 163 -2.74 23.18 -7.63
N ILE A 164 -2.37 22.13 -6.88
CA ILE A 164 -3.28 21.40 -6.00
C ILE A 164 -3.73 22.29 -4.83
N ALA A 165 -2.80 22.98 -4.17
CA ALA A 165 -3.12 23.88 -3.06
C ALA A 165 -4.09 25.00 -3.48
N ASN A 166 -3.95 25.51 -4.71
CA ASN A 166 -4.83 26.54 -5.26
C ASN A 166 -6.27 26.07 -5.57
N LEU A 167 -6.58 24.76 -5.43
CA LEU A 167 -7.93 24.23 -5.62
C LEU A 167 -8.84 24.39 -4.39
N GLN A 168 -8.29 24.72 -3.21
CA GLN A 168 -9.00 24.67 -1.92
C GLN A 168 -10.34 25.43 -1.86
N ASN A 169 -10.50 26.50 -2.65
CA ASN A 169 -11.76 27.26 -2.66
C ASN A 169 -12.93 26.50 -3.31
N ASN A 170 -12.65 25.46 -4.10
CA ASN A 170 -13.66 24.72 -4.87
C ASN A 170 -13.59 23.21 -4.64
N CYS A 171 -12.56 22.73 -3.94
CA CYS A 171 -12.30 21.31 -3.77
C CYS A 171 -11.89 21.00 -2.35
N GLU A 172 -12.31 19.83 -1.88
CA GLU A 172 -11.74 19.17 -0.71
C GLU A 172 -10.61 18.27 -1.18
N THR A 173 -9.43 18.41 -0.58
CA THR A 173 -8.24 17.64 -0.93
C THR A 173 -7.82 16.82 0.28
N SER A 174 -7.68 15.50 0.10
CA SER A 174 -7.34 14.58 1.18
C SER A 174 -6.26 13.61 0.72
N ILE A 175 -5.27 13.34 1.57
CA ILE A 175 -4.41 12.17 1.46
C ILE A 175 -5.15 11.03 2.16
N CYS A 176 -5.65 10.09 1.38
CA CYS A 176 -6.39 8.94 1.88
C CYS A 176 -5.45 7.75 2.09
N ILE A 177 -5.52 7.18 3.29
CA ILE A 177 -4.76 6.00 3.72
C ILE A 177 -5.76 4.91 4.07
N CYS A 178 -5.69 3.78 3.38
CA CYS A 178 -6.46 2.58 3.72
C CYS A 178 -5.48 1.49 4.15
N TYR A 179 -5.48 1.19 5.44
CA TYR A 179 -4.61 0.20 6.06
C TYR A 179 -5.42 -1.05 6.40
N LYS A 180 -4.97 -2.21 5.91
CA LYS A 180 -5.59 -3.52 6.11
C LYS A 180 -4.55 -4.45 6.73
N GLY A 181 -4.57 -4.52 8.06
CA GLY A 181 -3.61 -5.30 8.84
C GLY A 181 -4.21 -6.60 9.37
N TYR A 182 -3.33 -7.50 9.81
CA TYR A 182 -3.71 -8.66 10.61
C TYR A 182 -4.00 -8.24 12.06
N ARG A 183 -5.10 -8.68 12.64
CA ARG A 183 -5.62 -8.22 13.95
C ARG A 183 -4.60 -8.40 15.08
N GLY A 184 -3.89 -9.53 15.11
CA GLY A 184 -2.85 -9.81 16.11
C GLY A 184 -1.52 -9.10 15.83
N TRP A 185 -1.37 -8.43 14.68
CA TRP A 185 -0.12 -7.82 14.24
C TRP A 185 -0.35 -6.48 13.54
N MET A 186 -0.98 -5.55 14.27
CA MET A 186 -1.16 -4.17 13.82
C MET A 186 -0.10 -3.27 14.45
N SER A 187 0.86 -2.81 13.65
CA SER A 187 1.84 -1.84 14.10
C SER A 187 1.31 -0.41 13.97
N GLY A 188 1.88 0.50 14.76
CA GLY A 188 1.71 1.94 14.51
C GLY A 188 2.49 2.40 13.29
N TRP A 189 2.32 3.67 12.94
CA TRP A 189 3.03 4.34 11.84
C TRP A 189 3.72 5.60 12.33
N HIS A 190 4.78 5.99 11.63
CA HIS A 190 5.50 7.22 11.91
C HIS A 190 5.49 8.15 10.70
N ILE A 191 4.73 9.24 10.78
CA ILE A 191 4.77 10.32 9.80
C ILE A 191 5.71 11.41 10.32
N ASP A 192 6.90 11.49 9.74
CA ASP A 192 7.91 12.45 10.17
C ASP A 192 7.53 13.92 9.84
N LYS A 193 8.23 14.87 10.47
CA LYS A 193 7.96 16.31 10.31
C LYS A 193 8.06 16.77 8.86
N ALA A 194 8.99 16.21 8.08
CA ALA A 194 9.19 16.59 6.68
C ALA A 194 8.01 16.13 5.81
N THR A 195 7.54 14.91 6.05
CA THR A 195 6.37 14.32 5.39
C THR A 195 5.11 15.12 5.73
N MET A 196 4.90 15.47 7.00
CA MET A 196 3.78 16.33 7.42
C MET A 196 3.79 17.70 6.72
N ARG A 197 4.96 18.33 6.57
CA ARG A 197 5.07 19.62 5.85
C ARG A 197 4.65 19.50 4.39
N LYS A 198 5.02 18.42 3.70
CA LYS A 198 4.59 18.17 2.32
C LYS A 198 3.06 18.00 2.21
N ILE A 199 2.43 17.31 3.16
CA ILE A 199 0.96 17.18 3.22
C ILE A 199 0.29 18.55 3.41
N VAL A 200 0.77 19.34 4.38
CA VAL A 200 0.25 20.69 4.64
C VAL A 200 0.42 21.60 3.42
N ALA A 201 1.55 21.49 2.71
CA ALA A 201 1.82 22.30 1.52
C ALA A 201 0.91 21.97 0.33
N LEU A 202 0.32 20.77 0.29
CA LEU A 202 -0.76 20.43 -0.66
C LEU A 202 -2.12 21.04 -0.26
N GLY A 203 -2.22 21.58 0.96
CA GLY A 203 -3.49 21.99 1.52
C GLY A 203 -4.42 20.81 1.79
N ALA A 204 -3.86 19.62 1.97
CA ALA A 204 -4.60 18.38 2.12
C ALA A 204 -4.84 18.02 3.59
N GLU A 205 -6.01 17.48 3.89
CA GLU A 205 -6.24 16.73 5.12
C GLU A 205 -5.72 15.29 5.00
N VAL A 206 -5.78 14.52 6.09
CA VAL A 206 -5.48 13.08 6.09
C VAL A 206 -6.74 12.33 6.47
N ASP A 207 -7.17 11.43 5.59
CA ASP A 207 -8.28 10.51 5.82
C ASP A 207 -7.71 9.10 6.02
N LEU A 208 -8.07 8.44 7.12
CA LEU A 208 -7.48 7.17 7.53
C LEU A 208 -8.58 6.14 7.80
N ASP A 209 -8.60 5.11 6.96
CA ASP A 209 -9.38 3.91 7.19
C ASP A 209 -8.49 2.79 7.75
N LEU A 210 -8.89 2.24 8.90
CA LEU A 210 -8.23 1.11 9.54
C LEU A 210 -9.13 -0.13 9.53
N TYR A 211 -8.64 -1.21 8.94
CA TYR A 211 -9.34 -2.49 8.89
C TYR A 211 -8.47 -3.61 9.47
N ALA A 212 -8.99 -4.30 10.48
CA ALA A 212 -8.36 -5.46 11.09
C ALA A 212 -8.95 -6.76 10.55
N TYR A 213 -8.11 -7.59 9.94
CA TYR A 213 -8.45 -8.89 9.34
C TYR A 213 -7.81 -10.06 10.11
N GLY A 214 -8.27 -11.28 9.83
CA GLY A 214 -7.77 -12.49 10.47
C GLY A 214 -8.34 -12.73 11.88
N GLU A 215 -8.00 -13.89 12.43
CA GLU A 215 -8.37 -14.27 13.79
C GLU A 215 -7.54 -13.52 14.83
N GLN A 216 -7.95 -13.58 16.09
CA GLN A 216 -7.43 -12.70 17.14
C GLN A 216 -5.98 -13.02 17.51
N ASP A 217 -5.57 -14.29 17.41
CA ASP A 217 -4.25 -14.77 17.81
C ASP A 217 -3.66 -15.72 16.76
N LEU A 218 -2.35 -15.62 16.49
CA LEU A 218 -1.59 -16.73 15.91
C LEU A 218 -1.30 -17.73 17.05
N PRO A 219 -1.47 -19.04 16.84
CA PRO A 219 -1.19 -20.05 17.87
C PRO A 219 0.28 -20.08 18.33
#